data_AF-A0A7R9KZ77-F1
#
_entry.id   AF-A0A7R9KZ77-F1
#
_cell.length_a   1.000
_cell.length_b   1.000
_cell.length_c   1.000
_cell.angle_alpha   90.00
_cell.angle_beta   90.00
_cell.angle_gamma   90.00
#
_symmetry.space_group_name_H-M   'P 1'
#
loop_
_entity.id
_entity.type
_entity.pdbx_description
1 polymer ?
#
loop_
_entity_poly.entity_id
_entity_poly.type
_entity_poly.pdbx_seq_one_letter_code
_entity_poly.pdbx_strand_id
1 'polypeptide(L)' 'MTTTPFLGCKISLISKSEIRYEGILYTIDPKESTIALSKVRSYGTEDRPAERQVPPRDDIFEYIIFR' A
#
# COMPACT_ATOMS: atom_id res chain seq x y z
N MET A 1 20.45 -11.10 -13.66
CA MET A 1 19.37 -10.11 -13.71
C MET A 1 18.30 -10.57 -12.73
N THR A 2 18.30 -10.09 -11.50
CA THR A 2 17.25 -10.44 -10.53
C THR A 2 16.04 -9.57 -10.84
N THR A 3 15.21 -10.01 -11.79
CA THR A 3 13.89 -9.44 -12.02
C THR A 3 13.14 -9.53 -10.70
N THR A 4 12.88 -8.42 -10.02
CA THR A 4 12.12 -8.42 -8.77
C THR A 4 10.72 -8.92 -9.15
N PRO A 5 10.34 -10.16 -8.79
CA PRO A 5 9.27 -10.89 -9.47
C PRO A 5 7.87 -10.35 -9.18
N PHE A 6 7.78 -9.22 -8.47
CA PHE A 6 6.55 -8.60 -8.01
C PHE A 6 6.32 -7.21 -8.61
N LEU A 7 7.27 -6.67 -9.38
CA LEU A 7 7.11 -5.34 -9.99
C LEU A 7 5.94 -5.34 -10.97
N GLY A 8 5.06 -4.35 -10.87
CA GLY A 8 3.83 -4.27 -11.65
C GLY A 8 2.69 -5.17 -11.15
N CYS A 9 2.91 -6.01 -10.14
CA CYS A 9 1.85 -6.79 -9.52
C CYS A 9 0.98 -5.93 -8.61
N LYS A 10 -0.29 -6.30 -8.48
CA LYS A 10 -1.20 -5.72 -7.48
C LYS A 10 -0.80 -6.23 -6.10
N ILE A 11 -0.59 -5.30 -5.17
CA ILE A 11 -0.24 -5.59 -3.77
C ILE A 11 -1.33 -5.00 -2.87
N SER A 12 -1.72 -5.79 -1.87
CA SER A 12 -2.50 -5.33 -0.72
C SER A 12 -1.58 -5.29 0.50
N LEU A 13 -1.61 -4.19 1.25
CA LEU A 13 -0.84 -4.02 2.48
C LEU A 13 -1.71 -3.38 3.56
N ILE A 14 -1.41 -3.69 4.82
CA ILE A 14 -2.06 -3.08 5.98
C ILE A 14 -1.00 -2.25 6.70
N SER A 15 -1.29 -0.98 6.91
CA SER A 15 -0.41 -0.07 7.66
C SER A 15 -0.52 -0.29 9.17
N LYS A 16 0.39 0.31 9.94
CA LYS A 16 0.35 0.29 11.42
C LYS A 16 -0.93 0.88 12.02
N SER A 17 -1.66 1.70 11.26
CA SER A 17 -2.96 2.24 11.67
C SER A 17 -4.13 1.33 11.30
N GLU A 18 -3.87 0.07 10.97
CA GLU A 18 -4.86 -0.93 10.53
C GLU A 18 -5.62 -0.55 9.24
N ILE A 19 -5.12 0.42 8.48
CA ILE A 19 -5.71 0.82 7.21
C ILE A 19 -5.15 -0.09 6.11
N ARG A 20 -6.04 -0.70 5.31
CA ARG A 20 -5.66 -1.48 4.13
C ARG A 20 -5.54 -0.57 2.91
N TYR A 21 -4.41 -0.70 2.22
CA TYR A 21 -4.12 -0.06 0.96
C TYR A 21 -3.93 -1.13 -0.11
N GLU A 22 -4.38 -0.83 -1.32
CA GLU A 22 -4.16 -1.68 -2.47
C GLU A 22 -3.65 -0.84 -3.64
N GLY A 23 -2.62 -1.31 -4.32
CA GLY A 23 -2.01 -0.59 -5.44
C GLY A 23 -1.11 -1.48 -6.27
N ILE A 24 -0.44 -0.90 -7.25
CA ILE A 24 0.50 -1.61 -8.14
C ILE A 24 1.92 -1.36 -7.67
N LEU A 25 2.71 -2.41 -7.46
CA LEU A 25 4.10 -2.27 -7.05
C LEU A 25 4.90 -1.53 -8.11
N TYR A 26 5.40 -0.35 -7.75
CA TYR A 26 6.13 0.53 -8.67
C TYR A 26 7.65 0.43 -8.48
N THR A 27 8.12 0.41 -7.23
CA THR A 27 9.54 0.16 -6.93
C THR A 27 9.72 -0.38 -5.51
N ILE A 28 10.85 -1.04 -5.28
CA ILE A 28 11.33 -1.49 -3.97
C ILE A 28 12.77 -1.00 -3.84
N ASP A 29 13.05 -0.27 -2.76
CA ASP A 29 14.42 0.05 -2.36
C ASP A 29 14.80 -0.78 -1.12
N PRO A 30 15.56 -1.88 -1.27
CA PRO A 30 15.96 -2.72 -0.16
C PRO A 30 17.01 -2.05 0.76
N LYS A 31 17.71 -1.00 0.30
CA LYS A 31 18.68 -0.29 1.15
C LYS A 31 17.96 0.62 2.14
N GLU A 32 16.97 1.35 1.65
CA GLU A 32 16.14 2.24 2.47
C GLU A 32 14.97 1.52 3.14
N SER A 33 14.74 0.23 2.81
CA SER A 33 13.59 -0.56 3.25
C SER A 33 12.26 0.13 2.91
N THR A 34 12.18 0.73 1.72
CA THR A 34 10.98 1.45 1.26
C THR A 34 10.33 0.76 0.07
N ILE A 35 9.01 0.90 -0.01
CA ILE A 35 8.19 0.36 -1.11
C ILE A 35 7.32 1.49 -1.65
N ALA A 36 7.29 1.67 -2.96
CA ALA A 36 6.38 2.59 -3.61
C ALA A 36 5.28 1.81 -4.36
N LEU A 37 4.03 2.15 -4.07
CA LEU A 37 2.88 1.71 -4.84
C LEU A 37 2.35 2.85 -5.71
N SER A 38 1.88 2.50 -6.90
CA SER A 38 1.17 3.39 -7.81
C SER A 38 -0.32 3.03 -7.87
N LYS A 39 -1.18 3.97 -8.27
CA LYS A 39 -2.64 3.78 -8.38
C LYS A 39 -3.23 3.18 -7.10
N VAL A 40 -2.92 3.81 -5.97
CA VAL A 40 -3.21 3.29 -4.64
C VAL A 40 -4.60 3.72 -4.18
N ARG A 41 -5.39 2.76 -3.71
CA ARG A 41 -6.69 2.99 -3.07
C ARG A 41 -6.64 2.61 -1.59
N SER A 42 -7.28 3.40 -0.74
CA SER A 42 -7.45 3.09 0.68
C SER A 42 -8.83 2.48 0.95
N TYR A 43 -8.86 1.32 1.59
CA TYR A 43 -10.09 0.65 2.03
C TYR A 43 -10.44 0.97 3.48
N GLY A 44 -9.68 1.86 4.13
CA GLY A 44 -9.92 2.18 5.53
C GLY A 44 -9.56 1.02 6.47
N THR A 45 -10.12 1.06 7.67
CA THR A 45 -9.91 0.05 8.71
C THR A 45 -10.78 -1.19 8.52
N GLU A 46 -11.82 -1.13 7.69
CA GLU A 46 -12.78 -2.22 7.47
C GLU A 46 -13.34 -2.71 8.82
N ASP A 47 -13.22 -4.00 9.13
CA ASP A 47 -13.65 -4.60 10.40
C ASP A 47 -12.51 -4.76 11.42
N ARG A 48 -11.32 -4.19 11.15
CA ARG A 48 -10.15 -4.35 12.03
C ARG A 48 -10.27 -3.46 13.28
N PRO A 49 -9.81 -3.94 14.45
CA PRO A 49 -9.76 -3.14 15.66
C PRO A 49 -8.67 -2.07 15.53
N ALA A 50 -9.09 -0.82 15.34
CA ALA A 50 -8.21 0.34 15.25
C ALA A 50 -8.59 1.38 16.30
N GLU A 51 -7.62 2.13 16.82
CA GLU A 51 -7.88 3.26 17.75
C GLU A 51 -8.86 4.28 17.15
N ARG A 52 -8.79 4.46 15.82
CA ARG A 52 -9.69 5.30 15.06
C ARG A 52 -10.18 4.56 13.82
N GLN A 53 -11.49 4.34 13.75
CA GLN A 53 -12.13 3.77 12.56
C GLN A 53 -12.05 4.76 11.39
N VAL A 54 -11.58 4.28 10.24
CA VAL A 54 -11.44 5.06 9.01
C VAL A 54 -12.27 4.39 7.92
N PRO A 55 -13.23 5.08 7.28
CA PRO A 55 -14.01 4.50 6.20
C PRO A 55 -13.16 4.32 4.93
N PRO A 56 -13.56 3.42 4.01
CA PRO A 56 -12.94 3.32 2.69
C PRO A 56 -13.05 4.65 1.93
N ARG A 57 -12.07 4.93 1.09
CA ARG A 57 -12.07 6.07 0.17
C ARG A 57 -12.08 5.57 -1.27
N ASP A 58 -12.80 6.30 -2.12
CA ASP A 58 -12.81 6.07 -3.57
C ASP A 58 -11.66 6.79 -4.28
N ASP A 59 -10.96 7.69 -3.58
CA ASP A 59 -9.81 8.40 -4.11
C ASP A 59 -8.66 7.44 -4.46
N ILE A 60 -8.12 7.62 -5.68
CA ILE A 60 -6.91 6.93 -6.14
C ILE A 60 -5.73 7.90 -6.02
N PHE A 61 -4.78 7.54 -5.17
CA PHE A 61 -3.50 8.23 -5.06
C PHE A 61 -2.56 7.74 -6.15
N GLU A 62 -1.95 8.67 -6.88
CA GLU A 62 -1.08 8.29 -7.99
C GLU A 62 0.16 7.52 -7.51
N TYR A 63 0.77 7.97 -6.40
CA TYR A 63 1.88 7.30 -5.73
C TYR A 63 1.79 7.42 -4.19
N ILE A 64 2.07 6.32 -3.49
CA ILE A 64 2.28 6.31 -2.03
C ILE A 64 3.57 5.53 -1.72
N ILE A 65 4.38 6.08 -0.82
CA ILE A 65 5.62 5.46 -0.33
C ILE A 65 5.38 4.94 1.09
N PHE A 66 5.75 3.69 1.34
CA PHE A 66 5.66 3.02 2.62
C PHE A 66 7.07 2.74 3.18
N ARG A 67 7.22 2.87 4.50
CA ARG A 67 8.44 2.60 5.27
C ARG A 67 8.11 1.88 6.58
#